data_AF-A0A7Y2C2J1-F1
#
_entry.id   AF-A0A7Y2C2J1-F1
#
_cell.length_a   1.000
_cell.length_b   1.000
_cell.length_c   1.000
_cell.angle_alpha   90.00
_cell.angle_beta   90.00
_cell.angle_gamma   90.00
#
_symmetry.space_group_name_H-M   'P 1'
#
loop_
_entity.id
_entity.type
_entity.pdbx_description
1 polymer ?
#
loop_
_entity_poly.entity_id
_entity_poly.type
_entity_poly.pdbx_seq_one_letter_code
_entity_poly.pdbx_strand_id
1 'polypeptide(L)'
;MKLNLDIAVPSKKEWIDAVINDFDAFLVDHADSERKASAMAMSFVAKYPDRKEIIPELIETAIEELEHFQQVYKLMVARGISLPSQMGEDPYVKALIKQCHSGRNERFMDRLLIASVLETRGAERFRMVSDALEDPELKRFYKLLWASEAKHGHIFVKMALNYFPEQKVYDRLEWWVERESEVIEQLEIRPALH
;
A
#
# COMPACT_ATOMS: atom_id res chain seq x y z
N MET A 1 -8.61 15.66 9.03
CA MET A 1 -7.45 16.48 8.62
C MET A 1 -6.56 15.59 7.78
N LYS A 2 -6.14 16.02 6.58
CA LYS A 2 -5.18 15.27 5.75
C LYS A 2 -3.82 15.27 6.45
N LEU A 3 -3.25 14.09 6.70
CA LEU A 3 -1.96 13.93 7.40
C LEU A 3 -0.85 13.37 6.52
N ASN A 4 -1.20 12.62 5.46
CA ASN A 4 -0.21 12.17 4.50
C ASN A 4 0.18 13.31 3.56
N LEU A 5 1.34 13.14 2.93
CA LEU A 5 1.77 13.96 1.82
C LEU A 5 1.31 13.32 0.50
N ASP A 6 1.19 14.15 -0.53
CA ASP A 6 0.97 13.65 -1.88
C ASP A 6 2.22 12.96 -2.42
N ILE A 7 2.04 11.98 -3.30
CA ILE A 7 3.12 11.39 -4.09
C ILE A 7 3.86 12.47 -4.90
N ALA A 8 5.18 12.35 -5.02
CA ALA A 8 5.98 13.34 -5.74
C ALA A 8 5.83 13.23 -7.27
N VAL A 9 5.65 12.02 -7.79
CA VAL A 9 5.48 11.77 -9.23
C VAL A 9 4.21 10.93 -9.50
N PRO A 10 3.39 11.29 -10.50
CA PRO A 10 2.23 10.48 -10.88
C PRO A 10 2.68 9.16 -11.50
N SER A 11 1.83 8.13 -11.40
CA SER A 11 2.06 6.89 -12.13
C SER A 11 2.03 7.14 -13.64
N LYS A 12 2.97 6.51 -14.36
CA LYS A 12 3.09 6.59 -15.81
C LYS A 12 1.83 6.05 -16.49
N LYS A 13 1.45 6.62 -17.64
CA LYS A 13 0.31 6.11 -18.41
C LYS A 13 0.54 4.65 -18.85
N GLU A 14 1.78 4.35 -19.21
CA GLU A 14 2.22 3.02 -19.62
C GLU A 14 1.98 1.96 -18.53
N TRP A 15 1.96 2.36 -17.24
CA TRP A 15 1.60 1.45 -16.16
C TRP A 15 0.12 1.04 -16.20
N ILE A 16 -0.80 1.99 -16.39
CA ILE A 16 -2.23 1.64 -16.48
C ILE A 16 -2.50 0.86 -17.78
N ASP A 17 -1.82 1.20 -18.88
CA ASP A 17 -1.92 0.42 -20.12
C ASP A 17 -1.47 -1.04 -19.89
N ALA A 18 -0.39 -1.27 -19.13
CA ALA A 18 0.06 -2.62 -18.77
C ALA A 18 -0.95 -3.38 -17.90
N VAL A 19 -1.54 -2.71 -16.90
CA VAL A 19 -2.56 -3.29 -16.01
C VAL A 19 -3.83 -3.68 -16.78
N ILE A 20 -4.30 -2.83 -17.70
CA ILE A 20 -5.51 -3.14 -18.48
C ILE A 20 -5.25 -4.25 -19.50
N ASN A 21 -4.05 -4.32 -20.07
CA ASN A 21 -3.68 -5.37 -21.03
C ASN A 21 -3.53 -6.76 -20.40
N ASP A 22 -3.19 -6.85 -19.12
CA ASP A 22 -3.09 -8.12 -18.37
C ASP A 22 -3.69 -7.99 -16.97
N PHE A 23 -5.00 -7.77 -16.94
CA PHE A 23 -5.73 -7.53 -15.70
C PHE A 23 -5.76 -8.74 -14.76
N ASP A 24 -5.68 -9.94 -15.31
CA ASP A 24 -5.69 -11.18 -14.51
C ASP A 24 -4.38 -11.31 -13.71
N ALA A 25 -3.23 -10.96 -14.30
CA ALA A 25 -1.96 -10.88 -13.56
C ALA A 25 -2.00 -9.77 -12.49
N PHE A 26 -2.61 -8.63 -12.80
CA PHE A 26 -2.81 -7.55 -11.82
C PHE A 26 -3.65 -8.00 -10.63
N LEU A 27 -4.72 -8.77 -10.83
CA LEU A 27 -5.54 -9.30 -9.73
C LEU A 27 -4.76 -10.21 -8.78
N VAL A 28 -3.82 -11.01 -9.32
CA VAL A 28 -2.95 -11.87 -8.49
C VAL A 28 -2.03 -11.02 -7.60
N ASP A 29 -1.37 -10.01 -8.19
CA ASP A 29 -0.48 -9.10 -7.47
C ASP A 29 -1.23 -8.22 -6.46
N HIS A 30 -2.42 -7.74 -6.83
CA HIS A 30 -3.33 -7.01 -5.97
C HIS A 30 -3.73 -7.86 -4.76
N ALA A 31 -4.23 -9.08 -4.98
CA ALA A 31 -4.61 -9.97 -3.87
C ALA A 31 -3.43 -10.22 -2.92
N ASP A 32 -2.22 -10.39 -3.45
CA ASP A 32 -1.05 -10.56 -2.60
C ASP A 32 -0.66 -9.30 -1.82
N SER A 33 -0.83 -8.13 -2.44
CA SER A 33 -0.60 -6.83 -1.80
C SER A 33 -1.51 -6.63 -0.59
N GLU A 34 -2.82 -6.91 -0.72
CA GLU A 34 -3.79 -6.84 0.39
C GLU A 34 -3.41 -7.80 1.53
N ARG A 35 -3.08 -9.03 1.19
CA ARG A 35 -2.63 -10.05 2.15
C ARG A 35 -1.35 -9.61 2.88
N LYS A 36 -0.41 -8.99 2.16
CA LYS A 36 0.84 -8.46 2.72
C LYS A 36 0.59 -7.22 3.60
N ALA A 37 -0.36 -6.35 3.26
CA ALA A 37 -0.74 -5.19 4.06
C ALA A 37 -1.34 -5.61 5.41
N SER A 38 -2.26 -6.58 5.41
CA SER A 38 -2.78 -7.22 6.63
C SER A 38 -1.65 -7.80 7.52
N ALA A 39 -0.75 -8.57 6.91
CA ALA A 39 0.38 -9.16 7.62
C ALA A 39 1.37 -8.09 8.14
N MET A 40 1.54 -7.00 7.41
CA MET A 40 2.39 -5.87 7.79
C MET A 40 1.84 -5.18 9.05
N ALA A 41 0.54 -4.90 9.11
CA ALA A 41 -0.11 -4.34 10.29
C ALA A 41 0.06 -5.26 11.52
N MET A 42 -0.13 -6.57 11.36
CA MET A 42 0.13 -7.56 12.43
C MET A 42 1.59 -7.69 12.82
N SER A 43 2.51 -7.44 11.90
CA SER A 43 3.94 -7.37 12.22
C SER A 43 4.28 -6.21 13.16
N PHE A 44 3.53 -5.10 13.13
CA PHE A 44 3.72 -4.00 14.08
C PHE A 44 3.29 -4.41 15.48
N VAL A 45 2.11 -5.02 15.62
CA VAL A 45 1.60 -5.52 16.91
C VAL A 45 2.58 -6.51 17.54
N ALA A 46 3.12 -7.43 16.75
CA ALA A 46 4.08 -8.41 17.25
C ALA A 46 5.44 -7.81 17.65
N LYS A 47 5.95 -6.81 16.92
CA LYS A 47 7.30 -6.24 17.13
C LYS A 47 7.33 -5.07 18.12
N TYR A 48 6.21 -4.39 18.29
CA TYR A 48 6.08 -3.20 19.13
C TYR A 48 4.87 -3.30 20.07
N PRO A 49 4.79 -4.35 20.92
CA PRO A 49 3.67 -4.53 21.85
C PRO A 49 3.58 -3.41 22.90
N ASP A 50 4.63 -2.61 23.04
CA ASP A 50 4.71 -1.43 23.89
C ASP A 50 4.07 -0.16 23.28
N ARG A 51 3.65 -0.19 22.00
CA ARG A 51 2.97 0.92 21.31
C ARG A 51 1.45 0.81 21.44
N LYS A 52 0.96 0.89 22.69
CA LYS A 52 -0.43 0.56 23.06
C LYS A 52 -1.49 1.43 22.37
N GLU A 53 -1.17 2.69 22.12
CA GLU A 53 -2.07 3.71 21.57
C GLU A 53 -2.48 3.40 20.12
N ILE A 54 -1.69 2.60 19.39
CA ILE A 54 -1.96 2.27 17.98
C ILE A 54 -2.37 0.82 17.74
N ILE A 55 -2.25 -0.06 18.75
CA ILE A 55 -2.56 -1.49 18.60
C ILE A 55 -4.02 -1.72 18.15
N PRO A 56 -5.04 -1.07 18.73
CA PRO A 56 -6.42 -1.26 18.26
C PRO A 56 -6.61 -0.90 16.79
N GLU A 57 -6.09 0.26 16.37
CA GLU A 57 -6.21 0.75 14.98
C GLU A 57 -5.42 -0.16 14.01
N LEU A 58 -4.25 -0.68 14.40
CA LEU A 58 -3.50 -1.68 13.61
C LEU A 58 -4.27 -3.01 13.44
N ILE A 59 -5.01 -3.45 14.45
CA ILE A 59 -5.85 -4.66 14.36
C ILE A 59 -7.02 -4.42 13.40
N GLU A 60 -7.68 -3.27 13.51
CA GLU A 60 -8.77 -2.88 12.61
C GLU A 60 -8.30 -2.79 11.15
N THR A 61 -7.17 -2.12 10.89
CA THR A 61 -6.56 -2.08 9.55
C THR A 61 -6.25 -3.49 9.05
N ALA A 62 -5.65 -4.36 9.88
CA ALA A 62 -5.33 -5.72 9.44
C ALA A 62 -6.57 -6.55 9.05
N ILE A 63 -7.71 -6.32 9.72
CA ILE A 63 -8.98 -6.96 9.39
C ILE A 63 -9.52 -6.40 8.07
N GLU A 64 -9.49 -5.08 7.88
CA GLU A 64 -9.95 -4.41 6.65
C GLU A 64 -9.17 -4.91 5.43
N GLU A 65 -7.84 -4.99 5.48
CA GLU A 65 -7.06 -5.52 4.34
C GLU A 65 -7.33 -7.01 4.07
N LEU A 66 -7.65 -7.78 5.11
CA LEU A 66 -8.03 -9.18 4.92
C LEU A 66 -9.41 -9.30 4.26
N GLU A 67 -10.32 -8.34 4.52
CA GLU A 67 -11.59 -8.23 3.81
C GLU A 67 -11.37 -7.81 2.35
N HIS A 68 -10.46 -6.86 2.07
CA HIS A 68 -10.06 -6.52 0.70
C HIS A 68 -9.48 -7.73 -0.03
N PHE A 69 -8.54 -8.44 0.57
CA PHE A 69 -8.01 -9.69 0.03
C PHE A 69 -9.12 -10.69 -0.30
N GLN A 70 -10.09 -10.89 0.61
CA GLN A 70 -11.21 -11.79 0.36
C GLN A 70 -12.05 -11.34 -0.86
N GLN A 71 -12.26 -10.04 -1.03
CA GLN A 71 -13.02 -9.50 -2.17
C GLN A 71 -12.28 -9.71 -3.49
N VAL A 72 -10.97 -9.40 -3.55
CA VAL A 72 -10.15 -9.65 -4.74
C VAL A 72 -10.08 -11.14 -5.06
N TYR A 73 -9.92 -11.99 -4.06
CA TYR A 73 -9.91 -13.44 -4.25
C TYR A 73 -11.23 -13.98 -4.84
N LYS A 74 -12.39 -13.46 -4.41
CA LYS A 74 -13.68 -13.82 -5.01
C LYS A 74 -13.73 -13.45 -6.49
N LEU A 75 -13.20 -12.27 -6.85
CA LEU A 75 -13.09 -11.84 -8.23
C LEU A 75 -12.15 -12.74 -9.05
N MET A 76 -11.01 -13.13 -8.48
CA MET A 76 -10.09 -14.09 -9.11
C MET A 76 -10.79 -15.42 -9.40
N VAL A 77 -11.50 -15.99 -8.41
CA VAL A 77 -12.25 -17.25 -8.57
C VAL A 77 -13.32 -17.14 -9.65
N ALA A 78 -14.07 -16.03 -9.69
CA ALA A 78 -15.09 -15.80 -10.71
C ALA A 78 -14.51 -15.73 -12.13
N ARG A 79 -13.22 -15.38 -12.26
CA ARG A 79 -12.48 -15.33 -13.53
C ARG A 79 -11.68 -16.60 -13.82
N GLY A 80 -11.74 -17.62 -12.96
CA GLY A 80 -10.96 -18.85 -13.10
C GLY A 80 -9.47 -18.69 -12.80
N ILE A 81 -9.07 -17.62 -12.11
CA ILE A 81 -7.69 -17.32 -11.72
C ILE A 81 -7.40 -18.00 -10.38
N SER A 82 -6.31 -18.76 -10.32
CA SER A 82 -5.86 -19.41 -9.09
C SER A 82 -4.87 -18.55 -8.33
N LEU A 83 -4.91 -18.61 -7.01
CA LEU A 83 -3.85 -18.05 -6.17
C LEU A 83 -2.57 -18.89 -6.37
N PRO A 84 -1.43 -18.30 -6.75
CA PRO A 84 -0.22 -19.06 -7.00
C PRO A 84 0.35 -19.66 -5.71
N SER A 85 1.06 -20.78 -5.85
CA SER A 85 1.70 -21.48 -4.72
C SER A 85 2.86 -20.71 -4.11
N GLN A 86 3.42 -19.76 -4.86
CA GLN A 86 4.48 -18.86 -4.43
C GLN A 86 4.19 -17.46 -4.93
N MET A 87 4.36 -16.49 -4.04
CA MET A 87 4.29 -15.08 -4.37
C MET A 87 5.72 -14.52 -4.42
N GLY A 88 6.03 -13.78 -5.47
CA GLY A 88 7.35 -13.17 -5.65
C GLY A 88 7.64 -12.12 -4.58
N GLU A 89 8.93 -11.84 -4.41
CA GLU A 89 9.35 -10.65 -3.67
C GLU A 89 8.98 -9.40 -4.47
N ASP A 90 8.37 -8.42 -3.82
CA ASP A 90 7.99 -7.17 -4.45
C ASP A 90 9.22 -6.25 -4.55
N PRO A 91 9.71 -5.91 -5.76
CA PRO A 91 10.90 -5.08 -5.94
C PRO A 91 10.74 -3.67 -5.38
N TYR A 92 9.52 -3.10 -5.42
CA TYR A 92 9.22 -1.79 -4.85
C TYR A 92 9.39 -1.80 -3.33
N VAL A 93 8.69 -2.71 -2.65
CA VAL A 93 8.73 -2.82 -1.18
C VAL A 93 10.14 -3.16 -0.72
N LYS A 94 10.83 -4.07 -1.43
CA LYS A 94 12.22 -4.42 -1.13
C LYS A 94 13.15 -3.22 -1.21
N ALA A 95 13.02 -2.41 -2.27
CA ALA A 95 13.85 -1.23 -2.47
C ALA A 95 13.63 -0.17 -1.38
N LEU A 96 12.39 0.03 -0.90
CA LEU A 96 12.11 0.94 0.21
C LEU A 96 12.63 0.40 1.55
N ILE A 97 12.34 -0.86 1.88
CA ILE A 97 12.72 -1.46 3.16
C ILE A 97 14.25 -1.53 3.35
N LYS A 98 15.02 -1.64 2.25
CA LYS A 98 16.48 -1.59 2.27
C LYS A 98 17.04 -0.26 2.79
N GLN A 99 16.24 0.80 2.73
CA GLN A 99 16.64 2.17 3.07
C GLN A 99 16.16 2.61 4.46
N CYS A 100 15.41 1.74 5.14
CA CYS A 100 15.07 1.94 6.53
C CYS A 100 16.32 1.99 7.41
N HIS A 101 16.25 2.79 8.47
CA HIS A 101 17.19 2.75 9.57
C HIS A 101 17.27 1.35 10.19
N SER A 102 18.40 1.10 10.87
CA SER A 102 18.63 -0.14 11.63
C SER A 102 18.22 -0.03 13.10
N GLY A 103 18.17 1.19 13.66
CA GLY A 103 17.75 1.44 15.03
C GLY A 103 16.26 1.12 15.25
N ARG A 104 15.90 0.58 16.42
CA ARG A 104 14.53 0.07 16.67
C ARG A 104 13.46 1.14 16.49
N ASN A 105 13.68 2.36 17.02
CA ASN A 105 12.69 3.44 17.00
C ASN A 105 12.64 4.13 15.64
N GLU A 106 13.79 4.40 15.04
CA GLU A 106 13.89 5.03 13.73
C GLU A 106 13.32 4.11 12.65
N ARG A 107 13.61 2.80 12.74
CA ARG A 107 13.01 1.79 11.85
C ARG A 107 11.51 1.66 12.05
N PHE A 108 11.01 1.83 13.27
CA PHE A 108 9.58 1.84 13.54
C PHE A 108 8.90 3.00 12.82
N MET A 109 9.42 4.23 12.98
CA MET A 109 8.94 5.41 12.26
C MET A 109 9.01 5.19 10.75
N ASP A 110 10.15 4.73 10.22
CA ASP A 110 10.30 4.46 8.78
C ASP A 110 9.25 3.50 8.25
N ARG A 111 8.98 2.41 8.96
CA ARG A 111 8.01 1.43 8.48
C ARG A 111 6.58 1.98 8.47
N LEU A 112 6.22 2.82 9.45
CA LEU A 112 4.92 3.50 9.46
C LEU A 112 4.82 4.47 8.27
N LEU A 113 5.87 5.27 8.02
CA LEU A 113 5.86 6.24 6.93
C LEU A 113 5.89 5.56 5.55
N ILE A 114 6.63 4.45 5.39
CA ILE A 114 6.56 3.62 4.18
C ILE A 114 5.15 3.07 3.97
N ALA A 115 4.47 2.62 5.02
CA ALA A 115 3.09 2.18 4.92
C ALA A 115 2.20 3.32 4.42
N SER A 116 2.28 4.52 5.03
CA SER A 116 1.56 5.71 4.53
C SER A 116 1.78 5.98 3.03
N VAL A 117 3.02 5.88 2.57
CA VAL A 117 3.40 6.10 1.17
C VAL A 117 2.86 5.00 0.25
N LEU A 118 2.93 3.73 0.67
CA LEU A 118 2.33 2.58 -0.04
C LEU A 118 0.83 2.79 -0.26
N GLU A 119 0.07 3.07 0.79
CA GLU A 119 -1.38 3.31 0.72
C GLU A 119 -1.70 4.52 -0.18
N THR A 120 -0.86 5.57 -0.12
CA THR A 120 -1.06 6.76 -0.96
C THR A 120 -0.83 6.46 -2.44
N ARG A 121 0.17 5.64 -2.77
CA ARG A 121 0.41 5.14 -4.13
C ARG A 121 -0.70 4.18 -4.58
N GLY A 122 -1.14 3.28 -3.70
CA GLY A 122 -2.26 2.37 -3.91
C GLY A 122 -3.53 3.12 -4.25
N ALA A 123 -3.89 4.14 -3.46
CA ALA A 123 -5.04 5.01 -3.72
C ALA A 123 -4.97 5.69 -5.09
N GLU A 124 -3.80 6.22 -5.49
CA GLU A 124 -3.63 6.82 -6.81
C GLU A 124 -3.84 5.80 -7.94
N ARG A 125 -3.19 4.64 -7.84
CA ARG A 125 -3.25 3.58 -8.84
C ARG A 125 -4.62 2.93 -8.94
N PHE A 126 -5.30 2.68 -7.83
CA PHE A 126 -6.67 2.18 -7.84
C PHE A 126 -7.67 3.18 -8.40
N ARG A 127 -7.45 4.50 -8.19
CA ARG A 127 -8.25 5.52 -8.88
C ARG A 127 -8.05 5.42 -10.40
N MET A 128 -6.81 5.31 -10.87
CA MET A 128 -6.52 5.12 -12.31
C MET A 128 -7.16 3.85 -12.87
N VAL A 129 -7.11 2.73 -12.14
CA VAL A 129 -7.78 1.48 -12.53
C VAL A 129 -9.30 1.67 -12.59
N SER A 130 -9.90 2.28 -11.57
CA SER A 130 -11.34 2.58 -11.54
C SER A 130 -11.76 3.45 -12.75
N ASP A 131 -10.97 4.45 -13.10
CA ASP A 131 -11.23 5.35 -14.23
C ASP A 131 -11.10 4.62 -15.59
N ALA A 132 -10.14 3.69 -15.72
CA ALA A 132 -9.80 3.00 -16.97
C ALA A 132 -10.64 1.75 -17.27
N LEU A 133 -11.24 1.12 -16.26
CA LEU A 133 -12.13 -0.03 -16.47
C LEU A 133 -13.35 0.35 -17.33
N GLU A 134 -14.10 -0.62 -17.82
CA GLU A 134 -15.39 -0.38 -18.50
C GLU A 134 -16.57 -0.98 -17.72
N ASP A 135 -16.34 -2.15 -17.12
CA ASP A 135 -17.31 -2.87 -16.29
C ASP A 135 -17.75 -2.02 -15.08
N PRO A 136 -19.04 -1.66 -14.95
CA PRO A 136 -19.53 -0.82 -13.86
C PRO A 136 -19.35 -1.39 -12.46
N GLU A 137 -19.38 -2.72 -12.29
CA GLU A 137 -19.20 -3.37 -11.00
C GLU A 137 -17.73 -3.29 -10.56
N LEU A 138 -16.80 -3.57 -11.48
CA LEU A 138 -15.36 -3.43 -11.22
C LEU A 138 -14.98 -1.97 -10.98
N LYS A 139 -15.53 -1.02 -11.75
CA LYS A 139 -15.34 0.41 -11.49
C LYS A 139 -15.73 0.78 -10.06
N ARG A 140 -16.91 0.34 -9.63
CA ARG A 140 -17.41 0.60 -8.28
C ARG A 140 -16.53 -0.06 -7.22
N PHE A 141 -16.09 -1.28 -7.45
CA PHE A 141 -15.18 -2.00 -6.56
C PHE A 141 -13.87 -1.23 -6.34
N TYR A 142 -13.15 -0.89 -7.41
CA TYR A 142 -11.92 -0.10 -7.32
C TYR A 142 -12.14 1.32 -6.81
N LYS A 143 -13.34 1.89 -7.03
CA LYS A 143 -13.73 3.18 -6.45
C LYS A 143 -13.80 3.14 -4.93
N LEU A 144 -14.33 2.05 -4.38
CA LEU A 144 -14.42 1.86 -2.92
C LEU A 144 -13.05 1.58 -2.32
N LEU A 145 -12.21 0.78 -3.00
CA LEU A 145 -10.86 0.48 -2.56
C LEU A 145 -10.00 1.75 -2.47
N TRP A 146 -9.90 2.57 -3.53
CA TRP A 146 -9.06 3.77 -3.44
C TRP A 146 -9.53 4.74 -2.34
N ALA A 147 -10.82 4.77 -2.04
CA ALA A 147 -11.36 5.58 -0.96
C ALA A 147 -11.04 5.02 0.44
N SER A 148 -10.81 3.70 0.57
CA SER A 148 -10.29 3.10 1.80
C SER A 148 -8.80 3.40 1.97
N GLU A 149 -8.01 3.14 0.93
CA GLU A 149 -6.55 3.36 0.87
C GLU A 149 -6.16 4.81 1.17
N ALA A 150 -6.93 5.76 0.63
CA ALA A 150 -6.75 7.18 0.94
C ALA A 150 -6.86 7.48 2.44
N LYS A 151 -7.69 6.73 3.20
CA LYS A 151 -7.77 6.84 4.65
C LYS A 151 -6.56 6.19 5.34
N HIS A 152 -6.15 5.01 4.89
CA HIS A 152 -5.01 4.30 5.48
C HIS A 152 -3.71 5.10 5.35
N GLY A 153 -3.52 5.79 4.24
CA GLY A 153 -2.42 6.74 4.06
C GLY A 153 -2.31 7.76 5.21
N HIS A 154 -3.45 8.28 5.70
CA HIS A 154 -3.47 9.20 6.85
C HIS A 154 -3.20 8.50 8.19
N ILE A 155 -3.73 7.29 8.36
CA ILE A 155 -3.70 6.54 9.62
C ILE A 155 -2.26 6.25 10.04
N PHE A 156 -1.40 5.83 9.12
CA PHE A 156 -0.02 5.52 9.48
C PHE A 156 0.81 6.75 9.89
N VAL A 157 0.55 7.94 9.32
CA VAL A 157 1.19 9.19 9.79
C VAL A 157 0.69 9.56 11.18
N LYS A 158 -0.63 9.45 11.42
CA LYS A 158 -1.23 9.66 12.74
C LYS A 158 -0.58 8.75 13.79
N MET A 159 -0.36 7.48 13.46
CA MET A 159 0.33 6.53 14.34
C MET A 159 1.76 6.96 14.65
N ALA A 160 2.50 7.49 13.68
CA ALA A 160 3.85 8.02 13.90
C ALA A 160 3.83 9.25 14.82
N LEU A 161 2.88 10.16 14.64
CA LEU A 161 2.73 11.37 15.45
C LEU A 161 2.42 11.08 16.94
N ASN A 162 1.90 9.91 17.28
CA ASN A 162 1.72 9.49 18.67
C ASN A 162 3.05 9.28 19.43
N TYR A 163 4.15 8.98 18.72
CA TYR A 163 5.41 8.54 19.34
C TYR A 163 6.62 9.38 18.98
N PHE A 164 6.51 10.26 17.98
CA PHE A 164 7.63 11.04 17.47
C PHE A 164 7.24 12.53 17.35
N PRO A 165 8.20 13.45 17.54
CA PRO A 165 7.96 14.87 17.31
C PRO A 165 7.49 15.14 15.88
N GLU A 166 6.48 15.98 15.73
CA GLU A 166 5.83 16.30 14.45
C GLU A 166 6.84 16.65 13.35
N GLN A 167 7.77 17.58 13.62
CA GLN A 167 8.81 17.96 12.67
C GLN A 167 9.62 16.77 12.15
N LYS A 168 10.02 15.84 13.05
CA LYS A 168 10.80 14.66 12.66
C LYS A 168 9.99 13.70 11.78
N VAL A 169 8.69 13.59 12.02
CA VAL A 169 7.79 12.74 11.22
C VAL A 169 7.67 13.31 9.82
N TYR A 170 7.38 14.60 9.69
CA TYR A 170 7.18 15.23 8.37
C TYR A 170 8.48 15.37 7.58
N ASP A 171 9.60 15.75 8.20
CA ASP A 171 10.92 15.75 7.54
C ASP A 171 11.23 14.37 6.94
N ARG A 172 10.92 13.32 7.69
CA ARG A 172 11.17 11.94 7.24
C ARG A 172 10.16 11.47 6.21
N LEU A 173 8.91 11.92 6.28
CA LEU A 173 7.87 11.59 5.31
C LEU A 173 8.16 12.24 3.95
N GLU A 174 8.58 13.51 3.93
CA GLU A 174 9.03 14.20 2.72
C GLU A 174 10.18 13.42 2.06
N TRP A 175 11.18 13.03 2.85
CA TRP A 175 12.28 12.20 2.37
C TRP A 175 11.81 10.85 1.81
N TRP A 176 10.81 10.22 2.41
CA TRP A 176 10.25 8.95 1.90
C TRP A 176 9.46 9.14 0.61
N VAL A 177 8.74 10.25 0.46
CA VAL A 177 8.04 10.61 -0.78
C VAL A 177 9.03 10.84 -1.93
N GLU A 178 10.12 11.55 -1.68
CA GLU A 178 11.21 11.70 -2.65
C GLU A 178 11.82 10.34 -3.00
N ARG A 179 12.11 9.51 -1.99
CA ARG A 179 12.74 8.21 -2.24
C ARG A 179 11.83 7.24 -2.98
N GLU A 180 10.53 7.28 -2.71
CA GLU A 180 9.54 6.52 -3.44
C GLU A 180 9.52 6.91 -4.91
N SER A 181 9.63 8.21 -5.22
CA SER A 181 9.65 8.67 -6.61
C SER A 181 10.84 8.11 -7.39
N GLU A 182 12.03 8.08 -6.78
CA GLU A 182 13.21 7.47 -7.39
C GLU A 182 13.01 5.97 -7.65
N VAL A 183 12.38 5.27 -6.71
CA VAL A 183 12.12 3.83 -6.81
C VAL A 183 11.08 3.56 -7.91
N ILE A 184 9.94 4.24 -7.88
CA ILE A 184 8.83 3.99 -8.83
C ILE A 184 9.24 4.33 -10.27
N GLU A 185 10.11 5.32 -10.47
CA GLU A 185 10.59 5.68 -11.81
C GLU A 185 11.52 4.63 -12.43
N GLN A 186 12.26 3.88 -11.60
CA GLN A 186 13.22 2.86 -11.99
C GLN A 186 12.60 1.46 -12.12
N LEU A 187 11.39 1.25 -11.61
CA LEU A 187 10.73 -0.04 -11.72
C LEU A 187 10.34 -0.37 -13.15
N GLU A 188 10.46 -1.66 -13.47
CA GLU A 188 9.89 -2.21 -14.69
C GLU A 188 8.38 -2.08 -14.65
N ILE A 189 7.80 -1.63 -15.76
CA ILE A 189 6.36 -1.55 -15.91
C ILE A 189 5.80 -2.96 -16.10
N ARG A 190 4.91 -3.36 -15.18
CA ARG A 190 4.26 -4.67 -15.15
C ARG A 190 2.82 -4.52 -14.63
N PRO A 191 1.93 -5.49 -14.88
CA PRO A 191 0.56 -5.50 -14.33
C PRO A 191 0.60 -5.83 -12.83
N ALA A 192 1.01 -4.86 -12.02
CA ALA A 192 1.16 -4.97 -10.57
C ALA A 192 0.78 -3.66 -9.88
N LEU A 193 0.41 -3.74 -8.60
CA LEU A 193 0.06 -2.55 -7.83
C LEU A 193 1.26 -1.63 -7.60
N HIS A 194 2.47 -2.19 -7.47
CA HIS A 194 3.72 -1.44 -7.28
C HIS A 194 4.77 -1.77 -8.35
#